data_AF-A0A235C8I8-F1
#
_entry.id   AF-A0A235C8I8-F1
#
_cell.length_a   1.000
_cell.length_b   1.000
_cell.length_c   1.000
_cell.angle_alpha   90.00
_cell.angle_beta   90.00
_cell.angle_gamma   90.00
#
_symmetry.space_group_name_H-M   'P 1'
#
loop_
_entity.id
_entity.type
_entity.pdbx_description
1 polymer ?
#
loop_
_entity_poly.entity_id
_entity_poly.type
_entity_poly.pdbx_seq_one_letter_code
_entity_poly.pdbx_strand_id
1 'polypeptide(L)' 'MIGVCLGLTSVVWAQLSVSHFTLAWDHTIEKIRWEEDYRVTEQGLVLEEARVRGNGAGMEVP' A
#
# COMPACT_ATOMS: atom_id res chain seq x y z
N MET A 1 -19.81 -6.91 1.81
CA MET A 1 -18.99 -6.06 0.91
C MET A 1 -17.63 -5.89 1.57
N ILE A 2 -16.57 -6.42 0.97
CA ILE A 2 -15.20 -6.27 1.47
C ILE A 2 -14.61 -5.02 0.81
N GLY A 3 -13.85 -4.22 1.56
CA GLY A 3 -13.28 -2.98 1.08
C GLY A 3 -12.14 -2.50 1.97
N VAL A 4 -11.46 -1.45 1.52
CA VAL A 4 -10.33 -0.86 2.23
C VAL A 4 -10.83 0.25 3.15
N CYS A 5 -10.45 0.19 4.43
CA CYS A 5 -10.71 1.28 5.38
C CYS A 5 -9.52 2.24 5.39
N LEU A 6 -9.77 3.52 5.09
CA LEU A 6 -8.80 4.60 5.21
C LEU A 6 -9.17 5.51 6.39
N GLY A 7 -8.19 5.79 7.24
CA GLY A 7 -8.34 6.66 8.40
C GLY A 7 -7.34 7.80 8.39
N LEU A 8 -7.83 9.04 8.54
CA LEU A 8 -6.99 10.22 8.75
C LEU A 8 -7.01 10.58 10.23
N THR A 9 -5.97 10.15 10.96
CA THR A 9 -5.69 10.51 12.38
C THR A 9 -6.97 10.73 13.21
N SER A 10 -7.89 9.76 13.16
CA SER A 10 -9.19 9.75 13.86
C SER A 10 -10.25 10.82 13.52
N VAL A 11 -10.05 11.67 12.50
CA VAL A 11 -11.00 12.71 12.09
C VAL A 11 -11.97 12.22 11.01
N VAL A 12 -11.46 11.43 10.06
CA VAL A 12 -12.24 10.96 8.91
C VAL A 12 -11.94 9.48 8.68
N TRP A 13 -13.01 8.71 8.50
CA TRP A 13 -12.96 7.33 8.06
C TRP A 13 -13.73 7.19 6.75
N ALA A 14 -13.15 6.48 5.80
CA ALA A 14 -13.78 6.14 4.54
C ALA A 14 -13.59 4.66 4.26
N GLN A 15 -14.66 4.01 3.79
CA GLN A 15 -14.60 2.66 3.24
C GLN A 15 -14.62 2.75 1.72
N LEU A 16 -13.58 2.23 1.08
CA LEU A 16 -13.47 2.17 -0.36
C LEU A 16 -13.88 0.77 -0.84
N SER A 17 -14.89 0.72 -1.70
CA SER A 17 -15.33 -0.52 -2.36
C SER A 17 -14.47 -0.79 -3.60
N VAL A 18 -13.19 -1.10 -3.40
CA VAL A 18 -12.22 -1.39 -4.45
C VAL A 18 -11.73 -2.83 -4.34
N SER A 19 -11.46 -3.46 -5.48
CA SER A 19 -10.86 -4.80 -5.54
C SER A 19 -9.34 -4.76 -5.69
N HIS A 20 -8.80 -3.68 -6.25
CA HIS A 20 -7.37 -3.45 -6.43
C HIS A 20 -7.03 -2.00 -6.13
N PHE A 21 -5.83 -1.75 -5.61
CA PHE A 21 -5.30 -0.40 -5.44
C PHE A 21 -3.78 -0.41 -5.39
N THR A 22 -3.18 0.75 -5.66
CA THR A 22 -1.75 0.98 -5.48
C THR A 22 -1.53 1.79 -4.21
N LEU A 23 -0.74 1.26 -3.27
CA LEU A 23 -0.19 2.02 -2.16
C LEU A 23 1.10 2.66 -2.62
N ALA A 24 1.20 3.98 -2.56
CA ALA A 24 2.41 4.67 -2.97
C ALA A 24 2.81 5.76 -1.97
N TRP A 25 4.09 5.77 -1.62
CA TRP A 25 4.64 6.69 -0.64
C TRP A 25 6.07 7.05 -1.00
N ASP A 26 6.52 8.22 -0.55
CA ASP A 26 7.93 8.59 -0.66
C ASP A 26 8.70 8.01 0.52
N HIS A 27 9.72 7.20 0.22
CA HIS A 27 10.55 6.61 1.25
C HIS A 27 11.26 7.73 2.04
N THR A 28 11.15 7.69 3.37
CA THR A 28 11.56 8.82 4.22
C THR A 28 13.07 9.06 4.21
N ILE A 29 13.87 8.05 3.93
CA ILE A 29 15.34 8.15 3.87
C ILE A 29 15.79 8.47 2.46
N GLU A 30 15.45 7.61 1.49
CA GLU A 30 15.94 7.73 0.11
C GLU A 30 15.23 8.82 -0.69
N LYS A 31 14.08 9.32 -0.20
CA LYS A 31 13.28 10.37 -0.84
C LYS A 31 12.87 10.02 -2.28
N ILE A 32 12.63 8.74 -2.51
CA ILE A 32 12.15 8.19 -3.78
C ILE A 32 10.80 7.53 -3.58
N ARG A 33 9.99 7.58 -4.62
CA ARG A 33 8.66 7.00 -4.63
C ARG A 33 8.73 5.48 -4.71
N TRP A 34 8.11 4.82 -3.76
CA TRP A 34 7.86 3.38 -3.76
C TRP A 34 6.38 3.12 -4.00
N GLU A 35 6.09 1.99 -4.63
CA GLU A 35 4.73 1.59 -4.95
C GLU A 35 4.54 0.09 -4.72
N GLU A 36 3.35 -0.26 -4.25
CA GLU A 36 2.90 -1.62 -4.05
C GLU A 36 1.48 -1.77 -4.61
N ASP A 37 1.26 -2.80 -5.42
CA ASP A 37 -0.06 -3.13 -5.93
C ASP A 37 -0.69 -4.24 -5.11
N TYR A 38 -1.90 -3.98 -4.63
CA TYR A 38 -2.64 -4.87 -3.75
C TYR A 38 -3.95 -5.31 -4.37
N ARG A 39 -4.26 -6.59 -4.20
CA ARG A 39 -5.59 -7.18 -4.40
C ARG A 39 -6.30 -7.35 -3.06
N VAL A 40 -7.55 -6.93 -2.99
CA VAL A 40 -8.41 -7.10 -1.81
C VAL A 40 -9.11 -8.44 -1.90
N THR A 41 -8.88 -9.31 -0.91
CA THR A 41 -9.47 -10.66 -0.82
C THR A 41 -10.20 -10.86 0.50
N GLU A 42 -10.92 -11.97 0.65
CA GLU A 42 -11.58 -12.32 1.92
C GLU A 42 -10.58 -12.62 3.05
N GLN A 43 -9.38 -13.06 2.69
CA GLN A 43 -8.30 -13.39 3.61
C GLN A 43 -7.47 -12.15 4.01
N GLY A 44 -7.62 -11.04 3.28
CA GLY A 44 -6.89 -9.80 3.51
C GLY A 44 -6.33 -9.18 2.23
N LEU A 45 -5.34 -8.30 2.40
CA LEU A 45 -4.62 -7.66 1.31
C LEU A 45 -3.52 -8.60 0.79
N VAL A 46 -3.57 -8.91 -0.50
CA VAL A 46 -2.54 -9.70 -1.18
C VAL A 46 -1.68 -8.75 -1.99
N LEU A 47 -0.38 -8.68 -1.67
CA LEU A 47 0.61 -7.95 -2.44
C LEU A 47 0.89 -8.71 -3.74
N GLU A 48 0.65 -8.06 -4.87
CA GLU A 48 0.85 -8.65 -6.20
C GLU A 48 2.19 -8.23 -6.81
N GLU A 49 2.53 -6.96 -6.66
CA GLU A 49 3.76 -6.38 -7.20
C GLU A 49 4.30 -5.32 -6.23
N ALA A 50 5.61 -5.33 -6.02
CA ALA A 50 6.31 -4.31 -5.25
C ALA A 50 7.36 -3.63 -6.14
N ARG A 51 7.14 -2.35 -6.44
CA ARG A 51 8.07 -1.49 -7.17
C ARG A 51 8.93 -0.73 -6.16
N VAL A 52 9.84 -1.47 -5.56
CA VAL A 52 10.83 -0.96 -4.61
C VAL A 52 12.07 -0.53 -5.37
N ARG A 53 12.59 0.66 -5.04
CA ARG A 53 13.84 1.18 -5.60
C ARG A 53 14.83 1.34 -4.45
N GLY A 54 15.98 0.67 -4.53
CA GLY A 54 17.01 0.73 -3.49
C GLY A 54 16.84 -0.34 -2.41
N ASN A 55 17.89 -0.54 -1.62
CA ASN A 55 17.93 -1.52 -0.51
C ASN A 55 17.63 -0.87 0.86
N GLY A 56 17.37 0.45 0.90
CA GLY A 56 17.16 1.17 2.14
C GLY A 56 15.70 1.07 2.59
N ALA A 57 15.40 0.27 3.61
CA ALA A 57 14.19 0.28 4.48
C ALA A 57 13.94 -1.09 5.14
N GLY A 58 14.77 -2.10 4.86
CA GLY A 58 14.48 -3.49 5.23
C GLY A 58 13.57 -4.21 4.22
N MET A 59 13.40 -3.64 3.02
CA MET A 59 12.81 -4.30 1.86
C MET A 59 13.94 -4.55 0.85
N GLU A 60 14.07 -5.78 0.38
CA GLU A 60 15.07 -6.17 -0.62
C GLU A 60 14.46 -6.02 -2.01
N VAL A 61 15.24 -5.53 -2.99
CA VAL A 61 14.77 -5.40 -4.37
C VAL A 61 14.52 -6.80 -4.94
N PRO A 62 13.33 -7.08 -5.54
CA PRO A 62 13.05 -8.37 -6.20
C PRO A 62 14.00 -8.68 -7.37
#